data_AF-A0A9P7Q932-F1
#
_entry.id   AF-A0A9P7Q932-F1
#
_cell.length_a   1.000
_cell.length_b   1.000
_cell.length_c   1.000
_cell.angle_alpha   90.00
_cell.angle_beta   90.00
_cell.angle_gamma   90.00
#
_symmetry.space_group_name_H-M   'P 1'
#
loop_
_entity.id
_entity.type
_entity.pdbx_description
1 polymer ?
#
loop_
_entity_poly.entity_id
_entity_poly.type
_entity_poly.pdbx_seq_one_letter_code
_entity_poly.pdbx_strand_id
1 'polypeptide(L)'
;MMFKMVMLKDVFPILVFLVALRLLKSQFAQWMIESIVTKLLQALNPVHDSLGKGISGPRWQCLNGQTLDKFLNGREKVQEWQKYGPVYRIWAGTTPEIVITKPEDVRAFHADSSRHNKARSSNAGWLFHQLLGECMGLISGTRWIKVRSEFESAFSHSAIIMKAAKVSNDAQSYVEKLEERRSSSFTVQAAEAVARFPFFCTATHLYGELSEEERNELWELGQRNLKMMGHVLSGGLFRFSIARWLYRSAAQDLESFLCDWTRFNERIYKKKVGCGAKTPIVSVWKKVIDGDLTREEAIHTLSEILFANLDVATGNLSWLVIYLAANEDIQRQVVEEISQHKHELDHYCARKDTLLAYCILETLRLRPFTAFSIPESSPNQKVLHGFTVPRDTSVVINTLAINYNAAFWGDKAEVFSPSRFHSINRLALRYNLFTFGMGTRKCLGSHLAEMMMKYFAMHLLNRFSLHIPDEKGRSDAQREDTSMSTWVPISDKEVALQKRTMGLF
;
A
#
# COMPACT_ATOMS: atom_id res chain seq x y z
N MET A 1 29.38 11.29 -16.99
CA MET A 1 28.62 10.07 -17.37
C MET A 1 27.17 10.10 -16.88
N MET A 2 26.90 10.57 -15.65
CA MET A 2 25.55 10.69 -15.08
C MET A 2 24.60 11.64 -15.86
N PHE A 3 25.11 12.77 -16.36
CA PHE A 3 24.33 13.74 -17.16
C PHE A 3 23.86 13.19 -18.53
N LYS A 4 24.67 12.35 -19.19
CA LYS A 4 24.29 11.66 -20.44
C LYS A 4 23.21 10.60 -20.20
N MET A 5 23.20 9.94 -19.04
CA MET A 5 22.18 8.95 -18.66
C MET A 5 20.83 9.59 -18.31
N VAL A 6 20.82 10.76 -17.66
CA VAL A 6 19.58 11.50 -17.33
C VAL A 6 18.92 12.03 -18.60
N MET A 7 19.68 12.65 -19.53
CA MET A 7 19.11 13.06 -20.81
C MET A 7 18.54 11.89 -21.61
N LEU A 8 19.21 10.73 -21.65
CA LEU A 8 18.65 9.55 -22.35
C LEU A 8 17.34 9.07 -21.72
N LYS A 9 17.17 9.18 -20.39
CA LYS A 9 15.97 8.70 -19.70
C LYS A 9 14.74 9.58 -19.91
N ASP A 10 14.91 10.90 -20.05
CA ASP A 10 13.79 11.82 -20.23
C ASP A 10 13.56 12.18 -21.71
N VAL A 11 14.63 12.37 -22.50
CA VAL A 11 14.53 12.87 -23.88
C VAL A 11 14.15 11.77 -24.88
N PHE A 12 14.71 10.56 -24.73
CA PHE A 12 14.45 9.46 -25.65
C PHE A 12 12.99 8.99 -25.64
N PRO A 13 12.34 8.72 -24.48
CA PRO A 13 10.93 8.32 -24.47
C PRO A 13 9.99 9.41 -25.00
N ILE A 14 10.32 10.69 -24.79
CA ILE A 14 9.55 11.81 -25.32
C ILE A 14 9.71 11.89 -26.85
N LEU A 15 10.91 11.73 -27.40
CA LEU A 15 11.13 11.65 -28.84
C LEU A 15 10.40 10.46 -29.46
N VAL A 16 10.48 9.28 -28.84
CA VAL A 16 9.72 8.10 -29.25
C VAL A 16 8.22 8.37 -29.20
N PHE A 17 7.72 9.05 -28.17
CA PHE A 17 6.32 9.44 -28.06
C PHE A 17 5.89 10.45 -29.12
N LEU A 18 6.72 11.44 -29.45
CA LEU A 18 6.44 12.41 -30.52
C LEU A 18 6.46 11.76 -31.90
N VAL A 19 7.37 10.80 -32.12
CA VAL A 19 7.43 9.98 -33.34
C VAL A 19 6.21 9.05 -33.41
N ALA A 20 5.87 8.38 -32.30
CA ALA A 20 4.66 7.59 -32.18
C ALA A 20 3.44 8.45 -32.48
N LEU A 21 3.30 9.65 -31.89
CA LEU A 21 2.20 10.61 -32.10
C LEU A 21 2.01 10.98 -33.57
N ARG A 22 3.11 11.12 -34.32
CA ARG A 22 3.05 11.37 -35.77
C ARG A 22 2.65 10.13 -36.58
N LEU A 23 2.92 8.93 -36.08
CA LEU A 23 2.58 7.64 -36.70
C LEU A 23 1.27 7.01 -36.14
N LEU A 24 0.65 7.64 -35.13
CA LEU A 24 -0.27 7.06 -34.13
C LEU A 24 -1.71 6.83 -34.59
N LYS A 25 -2.02 6.91 -35.88
CA LYS A 25 -3.33 6.44 -36.36
C LYS A 25 -3.38 4.93 -36.62
N SER A 26 -2.24 4.22 -36.59
CA SER A 26 -2.17 2.79 -36.87
C SER A 26 -1.69 1.98 -35.66
N GLN A 27 -2.53 1.03 -35.19
CA GLN A 27 -2.17 0.06 -34.15
C GLN A 27 -0.91 -0.75 -34.51
N PHE A 28 -0.69 -0.98 -35.81
CA PHE A 28 0.50 -1.68 -36.30
C PHE A 28 1.79 -0.87 -36.10
N ALA A 29 1.75 0.45 -36.32
CA ALA A 29 2.91 1.31 -36.12
C ALA A 29 3.32 1.36 -34.63
N GLN A 30 2.35 1.46 -33.72
CA GLN A 30 2.60 1.38 -32.28
C GLN A 30 3.24 0.04 -31.91
N TRP A 31 2.65 -1.07 -32.39
CA TRP A 31 3.17 -2.41 -32.18
C TRP A 31 4.64 -2.56 -32.64
N MET A 32 5.00 -1.96 -33.79
CA MET A 32 6.38 -1.99 -34.30
C MET A 32 7.33 -1.20 -33.40
N ILE A 33 6.97 0.04 -33.03
CA ILE A 33 7.79 0.89 -32.16
C ILE A 33 8.03 0.19 -30.82
N GLU A 34 6.98 -0.30 -30.19
CA GLU A 34 7.07 -1.02 -28.91
C GLU A 34 7.97 -2.25 -29.01
N SER A 35 7.89 -2.98 -30.12
CA SER A 35 8.74 -4.18 -30.34
C SER A 35 10.21 -3.81 -30.56
N ILE A 36 10.50 -2.74 -31.32
CA ILE A 36 11.87 -2.25 -31.54
C ILE A 36 12.46 -1.75 -30.22
N VAL A 37 11.72 -0.90 -29.50
CA VAL A 37 12.16 -0.37 -28.20
C VAL A 37 12.34 -1.49 -27.19
N THR A 38 11.46 -2.49 -27.18
CA THR A 38 11.63 -3.69 -26.34
C THR A 38 12.98 -4.34 -26.62
N LYS A 39 13.29 -4.69 -27.88
CA LYS A 39 14.58 -5.33 -28.23
C LYS A 39 15.78 -4.47 -27.82
N LEU A 40 15.71 -3.16 -28.04
CA LEU A 40 16.76 -2.23 -27.63
C LEU A 40 16.95 -2.22 -26.10
N LEU A 41 15.87 -2.09 -25.33
CA LEU A 41 15.93 -2.09 -23.87
C LEU A 41 16.42 -3.44 -23.33
N GLN A 42 16.06 -4.54 -23.96
CA GLN A 42 16.54 -5.88 -23.62
C GLN A 42 18.06 -6.02 -23.84
N ALA A 43 18.57 -5.48 -24.96
CA ALA A 43 20.01 -5.48 -25.24
C ALA A 43 20.79 -4.59 -24.26
N LEU A 44 20.21 -3.47 -23.84
CA LEU A 44 20.81 -2.56 -22.85
C LEU A 44 20.74 -3.10 -21.40
N ASN A 45 19.81 -4.00 -21.12
CA ASN A 45 19.58 -4.56 -19.79
C ASN A 45 19.51 -6.11 -19.86
N PRO A 46 20.63 -6.77 -20.19
CA PRO A 46 20.68 -8.21 -20.34
C PRO A 46 20.49 -8.92 -19.00
N VAL A 47 19.62 -9.93 -19.00
CA VAL A 47 19.44 -10.89 -17.90
C VAL A 47 19.28 -12.25 -18.56
N HIS A 48 20.19 -13.17 -18.25
CA HIS A 48 20.28 -14.47 -18.89
C HIS A 48 20.37 -15.58 -17.84
N ASP A 49 19.91 -16.76 -18.21
CA ASP A 49 20.19 -17.98 -17.45
C ASP A 49 21.60 -18.53 -17.76
N SER A 50 21.96 -19.63 -17.10
CA SER A 50 23.25 -20.31 -17.31
C SER A 50 23.48 -20.83 -18.75
N LEU A 51 22.43 -20.95 -19.56
CA LEU A 51 22.49 -21.41 -20.96
C LEU A 51 22.47 -20.23 -21.94
N GLY A 52 22.49 -18.99 -21.46
CA GLY A 52 22.46 -17.78 -22.28
C GLY A 52 21.06 -17.39 -22.77
N LYS A 53 20.00 -18.06 -22.31
CA LYS A 53 18.61 -17.70 -22.68
C LYS A 53 18.20 -16.43 -21.95
N GLY A 54 17.72 -15.44 -22.69
CA GLY A 54 17.25 -14.18 -22.15
C GLY A 54 15.96 -14.32 -21.34
N ILE A 55 15.81 -13.50 -20.30
CA ILE A 55 14.59 -13.47 -19.48
C ILE A 55 13.36 -13.06 -20.31
N SER A 56 12.27 -13.79 -20.13
CA SER A 56 10.99 -13.52 -20.78
C SER A 56 10.22 -12.38 -20.12
N GLY A 57 9.20 -11.84 -20.79
CA GLY A 57 8.36 -10.78 -20.24
C GLY A 57 7.50 -10.08 -21.29
N PRO A 58 6.51 -9.26 -20.86
CA PRO A 58 5.74 -8.46 -21.79
C PRO A 58 6.60 -7.46 -22.57
N ARG A 59 6.07 -7.05 -23.72
CA ARG A 59 6.66 -5.98 -24.52
C ARG A 59 6.49 -4.65 -23.80
N TRP A 60 7.48 -3.78 -23.95
CA TRP A 60 7.43 -2.42 -23.43
C TRP A 60 6.25 -1.65 -24.00
N GLN A 61 5.45 -1.02 -23.14
CA GLN A 61 4.35 -0.13 -23.52
C GLN A 61 4.82 1.33 -23.49
N CYS A 62 4.36 2.12 -24.46
CA CYS A 62 4.82 3.50 -24.64
C CYS A 62 4.72 4.35 -23.35
N LEU A 63 5.81 5.08 -23.04
CA LEU A 63 6.03 5.95 -21.86
C LEU A 63 6.01 5.28 -20.48
N ASN A 64 5.01 4.44 -20.22
CA ASN A 64 4.72 3.89 -18.90
C ASN A 64 5.42 2.55 -18.65
N GLY A 65 5.78 1.81 -19.71
CA GLY A 65 5.92 0.36 -19.59
C GLY A 65 4.67 -0.24 -18.94
N GLN A 66 4.85 -1.26 -18.13
CA GLN A 66 3.83 -1.91 -17.32
C GLN A 66 3.58 -1.23 -15.96
N THR A 67 4.09 -0.01 -15.72
CA THR A 67 3.93 0.65 -14.39
C THR A 67 2.47 0.72 -13.97
N LEU A 68 1.58 1.17 -14.86
CA LEU A 68 0.16 1.35 -14.53
C LEU A 68 -0.53 0.00 -14.35
N ASP A 69 -0.28 -0.95 -15.25
CA ASP A 69 -0.76 -2.32 -15.16
C ASP A 69 -0.42 -2.98 -13.81
N LYS A 70 0.78 -2.73 -13.30
CA LYS A 70 1.26 -3.25 -12.00
C LYS A 70 0.42 -2.74 -10.81
N PHE A 71 0.00 -1.47 -10.84
CA PHE A 71 -0.72 -0.83 -9.72
C PHE A 71 -2.25 -0.92 -9.86
N LEU A 72 -2.78 -0.65 -11.06
CA LEU A 72 -4.22 -0.54 -11.31
C LEU A 72 -4.85 -1.89 -11.69
N ASN A 73 -4.13 -2.72 -12.46
CA ASN A 73 -4.64 -4.00 -13.00
C ASN A 73 -3.92 -5.21 -12.39
N GLY A 74 -3.32 -5.03 -11.21
CA GLY A 74 -2.33 -5.95 -10.67
C GLY A 74 -2.82 -7.41 -10.61
N ARG A 75 -4.05 -7.67 -10.17
CA ARG A 75 -4.61 -9.03 -10.07
C ARG A 75 -4.73 -9.74 -11.41
N GLU A 76 -5.31 -9.07 -12.39
CA GLU A 76 -5.46 -9.60 -13.75
C GLU A 76 -4.08 -9.90 -14.33
N LYS A 77 -3.13 -8.95 -14.15
CA LYS A 77 -1.77 -9.09 -14.67
C LYS A 77 -0.96 -10.16 -13.96
N VAL A 78 -1.22 -10.42 -12.68
CA VAL A 78 -0.64 -11.58 -11.98
C VAL A 78 -1.03 -12.88 -12.68
N GLN A 79 -2.27 -13.04 -13.12
CA GLN A 79 -2.70 -14.23 -13.86
C GLN A 79 -2.13 -14.23 -15.28
N GLU A 80 -2.24 -13.11 -16.01
CA GLU A 80 -1.82 -13.00 -17.40
C GLU A 80 -0.31 -13.23 -17.59
N TRP A 81 0.51 -12.72 -16.68
CA TRP A 81 1.97 -12.75 -16.80
C TRP A 81 2.62 -14.05 -16.30
N GLN A 82 1.85 -14.96 -15.68
CA GLN A 82 2.35 -16.31 -15.35
C GLN A 82 2.86 -17.07 -16.57
N LYS A 83 2.35 -16.76 -17.77
CA LYS A 83 2.82 -17.33 -19.05
C LYS A 83 4.31 -17.10 -19.33
N TYR A 84 4.94 -16.11 -18.69
CA TYR A 84 6.37 -15.83 -18.85
C TYR A 84 7.27 -16.67 -17.92
N GLY A 85 6.67 -17.50 -17.07
CA GLY A 85 7.37 -18.37 -16.13
C GLY A 85 7.49 -17.78 -14.72
N PRO A 86 8.21 -18.48 -13.83
CA PRO A 86 8.29 -18.13 -12.41
C PRO A 86 9.14 -16.89 -12.10
N VAL A 87 10.02 -16.51 -13.03
CA VAL A 87 10.80 -15.27 -13.01
C VAL A 87 10.74 -14.62 -14.40
N TYR A 88 10.31 -13.37 -14.46
CA TYR A 88 10.12 -12.63 -15.71
C TYR A 88 10.43 -11.14 -15.52
N ARG A 89 10.50 -10.39 -16.61
CA ARG A 89 10.77 -8.94 -16.58
C ARG A 89 9.57 -8.14 -17.04
N ILE A 90 9.22 -7.10 -16.29
CA ILE A 90 8.34 -6.02 -16.73
C ILE A 90 9.13 -4.70 -16.86
N TRP A 91 8.51 -3.67 -17.41
CA TRP A 91 9.13 -2.36 -17.56
C TRP A 91 8.41 -1.30 -16.74
N ALA A 92 9.14 -0.52 -15.95
CA ALA A 92 8.64 0.69 -15.32
C ALA A 92 9.21 1.92 -16.04
N GLY A 93 8.43 2.49 -16.96
CA GLY A 93 8.97 3.35 -18.01
C GLY A 93 9.98 2.55 -18.82
N THR A 94 11.23 2.98 -18.85
CA THR A 94 12.35 2.25 -19.49
C THR A 94 13.19 1.43 -18.53
N THR A 95 12.86 1.44 -17.23
CA THR A 95 13.61 0.71 -16.20
C THR A 95 13.12 -0.73 -16.12
N PRO A 96 14.00 -1.75 -16.20
CA PRO A 96 13.59 -3.13 -16.03
C PRO A 96 13.27 -3.44 -14.57
N GLU A 97 12.16 -4.14 -14.32
CA GLU A 97 11.84 -4.73 -13.02
C GLU A 97 11.71 -6.25 -13.19
N ILE A 98 12.48 -7.01 -12.40
CA ILE A 98 12.40 -8.47 -12.39
C ILE A 98 11.33 -8.90 -11.40
N VAL A 99 10.35 -9.63 -11.87
CA VAL A 99 9.27 -10.18 -11.05
C VAL A 99 9.66 -11.57 -10.58
N ILE A 100 9.60 -11.80 -9.28
CA ILE A 100 9.75 -13.13 -8.67
C ILE A 100 8.43 -13.61 -8.09
N THR A 101 8.14 -14.90 -8.24
CA THR A 101 6.85 -15.50 -7.87
C THR A 101 6.96 -16.66 -6.88
N LYS A 102 8.17 -17.13 -6.57
CA LYS A 102 8.40 -18.33 -5.76
C LYS A 102 9.04 -18.00 -4.40
N PRO A 103 8.65 -18.67 -3.29
CA PRO A 103 9.22 -18.44 -1.96
C PRO A 103 10.75 -18.60 -1.89
N GLU A 104 11.32 -19.53 -2.64
CA GLU A 104 12.77 -19.76 -2.71
C GLU A 104 13.53 -18.57 -3.32
N ASP A 105 12.98 -17.94 -4.36
CA ASP A 105 13.57 -16.75 -4.97
C ASP A 105 13.41 -15.54 -4.06
N VAL A 106 12.26 -15.42 -3.37
CA VAL A 106 12.06 -14.38 -2.34
C VAL A 106 13.10 -14.50 -1.24
N ARG A 107 13.37 -15.72 -0.76
CA ARG A 107 14.40 -16.01 0.23
C ARG A 107 15.79 -15.66 -0.28
N ALA A 108 16.16 -16.10 -1.48
CA ALA A 108 17.46 -15.85 -2.09
C ALA A 108 17.71 -14.35 -2.31
N PHE A 109 16.69 -13.63 -2.78
CA PHE A 109 16.74 -12.19 -2.95
C PHE A 109 16.89 -11.47 -1.61
N HIS A 110 16.10 -11.80 -0.59
CA HIS A 110 16.10 -11.10 0.70
C HIS A 110 17.23 -11.52 1.67
N ALA A 111 18.14 -12.41 1.27
CA ALA A 111 19.26 -12.86 2.11
C ALA A 111 20.13 -11.70 2.63
N ASP A 112 20.20 -10.58 1.90
CA ASP A 112 20.92 -9.35 2.25
C ASP A 112 20.00 -8.12 2.23
N SER A 113 18.71 -8.31 2.53
CA SER A 113 17.66 -7.27 2.50
C SER A 113 17.97 -6.02 3.33
N SER A 114 18.83 -6.11 4.35
CA SER A 114 19.29 -4.96 5.13
C SER A 114 20.07 -3.93 4.30
N ARG A 115 20.62 -4.35 3.15
CA ARG A 115 21.41 -3.52 2.23
C ARG A 115 20.65 -3.14 0.96
N HIS A 116 19.38 -3.54 0.82
CA HIS A 116 18.59 -3.23 -0.36
C HIS A 116 18.33 -1.73 -0.49
N ASN A 117 18.36 -1.26 -1.74
CA ASN A 117 17.96 0.08 -2.14
C ASN A 117 16.53 0.06 -2.67
N LYS A 118 15.77 1.13 -2.42
CA LYS A 118 14.47 1.37 -3.06
C LYS A 118 14.69 2.04 -4.41
N ALA A 119 13.87 1.69 -5.40
CA ALA A 119 13.94 2.38 -6.68
C ALA A 119 13.55 3.84 -6.50
N ARG A 120 14.29 4.76 -7.15
CA ARG A 120 14.02 6.20 -7.05
C ARG A 120 12.57 6.48 -7.44
N SER A 121 11.81 7.07 -6.52
CA SER A 121 10.40 7.40 -6.73
C SER A 121 9.55 6.20 -7.17
N SER A 122 9.88 4.98 -6.71
CA SER A 122 9.21 3.73 -7.12
C SER A 122 9.15 3.48 -8.63
N ASN A 123 10.06 4.09 -9.41
CA ASN A 123 9.98 4.13 -10.87
C ASN A 123 8.66 4.76 -11.42
N ALA A 124 7.94 5.54 -10.62
CA ALA A 124 6.67 6.17 -10.99
C ALA A 124 6.83 7.53 -11.71
N GLY A 125 8.04 8.09 -11.72
CA GLY A 125 8.38 9.29 -12.49
C GLY A 125 8.32 10.60 -11.68
N TRP A 126 8.30 11.71 -12.41
CA TRP A 126 8.50 13.06 -11.88
C TRP A 126 7.38 13.52 -10.94
N LEU A 127 6.10 13.44 -11.34
CA LEU A 127 5.02 13.94 -10.47
C LEU A 127 4.95 13.18 -9.14
N PHE A 128 5.13 11.86 -9.18
CA PHE A 128 5.22 11.05 -7.96
C PHE A 128 6.42 11.45 -7.08
N HIS A 129 7.56 11.77 -7.70
CA HIS A 129 8.73 12.28 -6.97
C HIS A 129 8.42 13.58 -6.22
N GLN A 130 7.61 14.47 -6.79
CA GLN A 130 7.23 15.72 -6.12
C GLN A 130 6.29 15.51 -4.92
N LEU A 131 5.54 14.40 -4.89
CA LEU A 131 4.60 14.10 -3.80
C LEU A 131 5.24 13.29 -2.68
N LEU A 132 6.07 12.30 -3.04
CA LEU A 132 6.55 11.26 -2.12
C LEU A 132 8.04 10.92 -2.32
N GLY A 133 8.74 11.55 -3.25
CA GLY A 133 10.07 11.10 -3.70
C GLY A 133 11.15 10.99 -2.63
N GLU A 134 11.00 11.76 -1.54
CA GLU A 134 11.92 11.77 -0.39
C GLU A 134 11.29 11.18 0.88
N CYS A 135 10.16 10.46 0.77
CA CYS A 135 9.55 9.81 1.92
C CYS A 135 10.41 8.63 2.42
N MET A 136 10.26 8.33 3.71
CA MET A 136 10.94 7.22 4.39
C MET A 136 10.85 5.90 3.61
N GLY A 137 9.70 5.55 3.04
CA GLY A 137 9.54 4.30 2.30
C GLY A 137 10.33 4.18 0.99
N LEU A 138 10.87 5.29 0.45
CA LEU A 138 11.53 5.34 -0.85
C LEU A 138 13.01 5.75 -0.82
N ILE A 139 13.48 6.27 0.31
CA ILE A 139 14.91 6.54 0.53
C ILE A 139 15.63 5.31 1.07
N SER A 140 16.97 5.31 1.02
CA SER A 140 17.80 4.15 1.39
C SER A 140 19.09 4.54 2.10
N GLY A 141 19.79 3.53 2.64
CA GLY A 141 21.05 3.72 3.35
C GLY A 141 20.91 4.55 4.63
N THR A 142 21.92 5.37 4.90
CA THR A 142 22.00 6.20 6.12
C THR A 142 20.85 7.21 6.22
N ARG A 143 20.40 7.75 5.09
CA ARG A 143 19.23 8.66 5.04
C ARG A 143 17.98 7.98 5.57
N TRP A 144 17.70 6.75 5.12
CA TRP A 144 16.56 5.98 5.61
C TRP A 144 16.65 5.69 7.10
N ILE A 145 17.82 5.28 7.60
CA ILE A 145 18.02 5.01 9.03
C ILE A 145 17.69 6.26 9.84
N LYS A 146 18.20 7.43 9.42
CA LYS A 146 17.97 8.71 10.09
C LYS A 146 16.50 9.11 10.11
N VAL A 147 15.82 9.09 8.95
CA VAL A 147 14.39 9.46 8.91
C VAL A 147 13.57 8.47 9.73
N ARG A 148 13.81 7.17 9.58
CA ARG A 148 13.04 6.14 10.28
C ARG A 148 13.17 6.24 11.80
N SER A 149 14.37 6.50 12.33
CA SER A 149 14.59 6.56 13.79
C SER A 149 13.73 7.62 14.47
N GLU A 150 13.39 8.71 13.77
CA GLU A 150 12.55 9.78 14.32
C GLU A 150 11.07 9.37 14.48
N PHE A 151 10.61 8.37 13.75
CA PHE A 151 9.25 7.82 13.86
C PHE A 151 9.21 6.49 14.62
N GLU A 152 10.30 5.70 14.64
CA GLU A 152 10.31 4.32 15.14
C GLU A 152 9.87 4.17 16.59
N SER A 153 10.27 5.11 17.46
CA SER A 153 9.87 5.11 18.87
C SER A 153 8.35 5.19 19.04
N ALA A 154 7.68 6.03 18.25
CA ALA A 154 6.23 6.24 18.31
C ALA A 154 5.42 5.03 17.81
N PHE A 155 5.95 4.28 16.85
CA PHE A 155 5.30 3.11 16.27
C PHE A 155 5.77 1.77 16.85
N SER A 156 6.64 1.79 17.86
CA SER A 156 7.06 0.60 18.59
C SER A 156 5.87 -0.13 19.22
N HIS A 157 5.98 -1.45 19.38
CA HIS A 157 4.90 -2.25 19.97
C HIS A 157 4.45 -1.72 21.34
N SER A 158 5.41 -1.34 22.20
CA SER A 158 5.14 -0.74 23.51
C SER A 158 4.44 0.61 23.41
N ALA A 159 4.85 1.48 22.48
CA ALA A 159 4.20 2.77 22.27
C ALA A 159 2.75 2.62 21.80
N ILE A 160 2.49 1.66 20.92
CA ILE A 160 1.15 1.37 20.42
C ILE A 160 0.27 0.76 21.51
N ILE A 161 0.77 -0.18 22.33
CA ILE A 161 0.00 -0.74 23.46
C ILE A 161 -0.46 0.36 24.43
N MET A 162 0.38 1.36 24.73
CA MET A 162 -0.03 2.48 25.58
C MET A 162 -1.18 3.33 25.02
N LYS A 163 -1.52 3.17 23.73
CA LYS A 163 -2.63 3.87 23.06
C LYS A 163 -3.88 3.01 22.91
N ALA A 164 -3.84 1.74 23.33
CA ALA A 164 -4.93 0.77 23.16
C ALA A 164 -6.30 1.31 23.59
N ALA A 165 -6.42 1.82 24.82
CA ALA A 165 -7.67 2.37 25.34
C ALA A 165 -8.21 3.54 24.49
N LYS A 166 -7.33 4.43 24.00
CA LYS A 166 -7.74 5.55 23.16
C LYS A 166 -8.23 5.06 21.80
N VAL A 167 -7.51 4.14 21.16
CA VAL A 167 -7.91 3.55 19.88
C VAL A 167 -9.25 2.81 20.01
N SER A 168 -9.45 2.09 21.12
CA SER A 168 -10.72 1.42 21.43
C SER A 168 -11.87 2.42 21.55
N ASN A 169 -11.68 3.50 22.32
CA ASN A 169 -12.70 4.55 22.49
C ASN A 169 -13.02 5.27 21.16
N ASP A 170 -12.01 5.56 20.35
CA ASP A 170 -12.20 6.17 19.03
C ASP A 170 -12.95 5.24 18.08
N ALA A 171 -12.66 3.93 18.13
CA ALA A 171 -13.38 2.92 17.36
C ALA A 171 -14.84 2.81 17.80
N GLN A 172 -15.10 2.76 19.10
CA GLN A 172 -16.45 2.72 19.66
C GLN A 172 -17.26 3.95 19.23
N SER A 173 -16.72 5.15 19.44
CA SER A 173 -17.40 6.41 19.08
C SER A 173 -17.64 6.50 17.58
N TYR A 174 -16.71 6.00 16.76
CA TYR A 174 -16.90 5.97 15.32
C TYR A 174 -18.02 5.02 14.90
N VAL A 175 -18.06 3.81 15.46
CA VAL A 175 -19.12 2.82 15.18
C VAL A 175 -20.48 3.32 15.67
N GLU A 176 -20.54 4.02 16.80
CA GLU A 176 -21.77 4.67 17.29
C GLU A 176 -22.30 5.72 16.31
N LYS A 177 -21.41 6.53 15.72
CA LYS A 177 -21.78 7.53 14.71
C LYS A 177 -22.26 6.91 13.40
N LEU A 178 -21.83 5.69 13.06
CA LEU A 178 -22.39 4.98 11.90
C LEU A 178 -23.87 4.65 12.10
N GLU A 179 -24.32 4.49 13.35
CA GLU A 179 -25.71 4.24 13.71
C GLU A 179 -26.57 5.51 13.72
N GLU A 180 -25.99 6.66 14.06
CA GLU A 180 -26.72 7.90 14.33
C GLU A 180 -27.72 8.23 13.21
N ARG A 181 -29.01 8.31 13.59
CA ARG A 181 -30.15 8.64 12.72
C ARG A 181 -30.47 7.59 11.64
N ARG A 182 -30.08 6.32 11.85
CA ARG A 182 -30.41 5.20 10.97
C ARG A 182 -31.40 4.22 11.61
N SER A 183 -32.08 3.45 10.76
CA SER A 183 -32.98 2.36 11.16
C SER A 183 -32.24 1.23 11.87
N SER A 184 -32.97 0.28 12.47
CA SER A 184 -32.40 -0.93 13.09
C SER A 184 -31.63 -1.84 12.14
N SER A 185 -31.83 -1.67 10.82
CA SER A 185 -31.04 -2.29 9.76
C SER A 185 -30.79 -1.26 8.67
N PHE A 186 -29.55 -1.14 8.19
CA PHE A 186 -29.17 -0.24 7.10
C PHE A 186 -27.99 -0.78 6.31
N THR A 187 -27.85 -0.34 5.07
CA THR A 187 -26.73 -0.70 4.19
C THR A 187 -25.70 0.42 4.15
N VAL A 188 -24.42 0.05 4.05
CA VAL A 188 -23.32 0.97 3.79
C VAL A 188 -22.46 0.47 2.65
N GLN A 189 -21.81 1.42 1.98
CA GLN A 189 -20.65 1.11 1.14
C GLN A 189 -19.42 0.92 2.05
N ALA A 190 -18.83 -0.28 2.00
CA ALA A 190 -17.86 -0.73 3.00
C ALA A 190 -16.62 0.16 3.09
N ALA A 191 -16.06 0.61 1.96
CA ALA A 191 -14.87 1.46 1.95
C ALA A 191 -15.19 2.88 2.38
N GLU A 192 -16.28 3.47 1.86
CA GLU A 192 -16.71 4.82 2.25
C GLU A 192 -16.97 4.89 3.76
N ALA A 193 -17.67 3.89 4.31
CA ALA A 193 -18.03 3.86 5.72
C ALA A 193 -16.83 3.74 6.66
N VAL A 194 -15.76 3.06 6.25
CA VAL A 194 -14.60 2.82 7.12
C VAL A 194 -13.47 3.83 6.92
N ALA A 195 -13.35 4.49 5.76
CA ALA A 195 -12.15 5.24 5.36
C ALA A 195 -11.67 6.29 6.36
N ARG A 196 -12.60 7.01 7.00
CA ARG A 196 -12.25 8.10 7.92
C ARG A 196 -11.65 7.60 9.23
N PHE A 197 -12.03 6.40 9.70
CA PHE A 197 -11.55 5.86 10.96
C PHE A 197 -10.03 5.64 11.01
N PRO A 198 -9.40 4.81 10.15
CA PRO A 198 -7.96 4.57 10.21
C PRO A 198 -7.15 5.84 9.89
N PHE A 199 -7.69 6.72 9.04
CA PHE A 199 -7.08 8.02 8.74
C PHE A 199 -6.93 8.87 9.99
N PHE A 200 -8.04 9.14 10.69
CA PHE A 200 -8.00 9.98 11.88
C PHE A 200 -7.35 9.29 13.07
N CYS A 201 -7.42 7.97 13.18
CA CYS A 201 -6.64 7.22 14.17
C CYS A 201 -5.13 7.47 13.97
N THR A 202 -4.65 7.43 12.72
CA THR A 202 -3.25 7.71 12.38
C THR A 202 -2.89 9.18 12.58
N ALA A 203 -3.78 10.11 12.20
CA ALA A 203 -3.58 11.54 12.41
C ALA A 203 -3.48 11.89 13.90
N THR A 204 -4.38 11.36 14.74
CA THR A 204 -4.33 11.53 16.20
C THR A 204 -3.06 10.92 16.79
N HIS A 205 -2.56 9.81 16.24
CA HIS A 205 -1.29 9.25 16.66
C HIS A 205 -0.10 10.20 16.39
N LEU A 206 -0.06 10.84 15.23
CA LEU A 206 1.02 11.75 14.82
C LEU A 206 0.93 13.14 15.47
N TYR A 207 -0.27 13.69 15.57
CA TYR A 207 -0.52 15.08 15.93
C TYR A 207 -1.11 15.24 17.34
N GLY A 208 -1.63 14.17 17.95
CA GLY A 208 -2.53 14.26 19.10
C GLY A 208 -3.91 14.77 18.69
N GLU A 209 -4.73 15.16 19.67
CA GLU A 209 -6.09 15.65 19.42
C GLU A 209 -6.10 16.90 18.52
N LEU A 210 -6.92 16.87 17.48
CA LEU A 210 -7.11 17.98 16.54
C LEU A 210 -8.49 18.60 16.74
N SER A 211 -8.61 19.92 16.57
CA SER A 211 -9.93 20.56 16.53
C SER A 211 -10.72 20.10 15.31
N GLU A 212 -12.03 20.36 15.30
CA GLU A 212 -12.88 19.98 14.16
C GLU A 212 -12.44 20.68 12.86
N GLU A 213 -12.05 21.94 12.95
CA GLU A 213 -11.51 22.71 11.82
C GLU A 213 -10.19 22.11 11.31
N GLU A 214 -9.28 21.76 12.21
CA GLU A 214 -8.00 21.12 11.87
C GLU A 214 -8.23 19.75 11.22
N ARG A 215 -9.24 19.00 11.66
CA ARG A 215 -9.61 17.71 11.06
C ARG A 215 -10.20 17.87 9.67
N ASN A 216 -11.04 18.88 9.46
CA ASN A 216 -11.64 19.17 8.16
C ASN A 216 -10.58 19.63 7.16
N GLU A 217 -9.69 20.55 7.55
CA GLU A 217 -8.57 20.98 6.71
C GLU A 217 -7.64 19.82 6.36
N LEU A 218 -7.31 18.95 7.32
CA LEU A 218 -6.49 17.77 7.08
C LEU A 218 -7.16 16.78 6.09
N TRP A 219 -8.48 16.60 6.20
CA TRP A 219 -9.24 15.77 5.27
C TRP A 219 -9.22 16.35 3.86
N GLU A 220 -9.44 17.66 3.70
CA GLU A 220 -9.37 18.36 2.41
C GLU A 220 -7.99 18.25 1.76
N LEU A 221 -6.91 18.40 2.55
CA LEU A 221 -5.54 18.18 2.09
C LEU A 221 -5.34 16.75 1.59
N GLY A 222 -5.91 15.75 2.29
CA GLY A 222 -5.91 14.36 1.84
C GLY A 222 -6.62 14.17 0.50
N GLN A 223 -7.80 14.78 0.30
CA GLN A 223 -8.52 14.71 -0.97
C GLN A 223 -7.73 15.36 -2.13
N ARG A 224 -7.05 16.49 -1.87
CA ARG A 224 -6.16 17.12 -2.86
C ARG A 224 -4.96 16.23 -3.20
N ASN A 225 -4.39 15.54 -2.21
CA ASN A 225 -3.31 14.58 -2.45
C ASN A 225 -3.77 13.41 -3.33
N LEU A 226 -4.94 12.83 -3.04
CA LEU A 226 -5.54 11.76 -3.85
C LEU A 226 -5.79 12.20 -5.29
N LYS A 227 -6.29 13.42 -5.51
CA LYS A 227 -6.44 13.99 -6.86
C LYS A 227 -5.11 14.02 -7.62
N MET A 228 -4.02 14.44 -6.96
CA MET A 228 -2.68 14.45 -7.57
C MET A 228 -2.15 13.04 -7.84
N MET A 229 -2.43 12.08 -6.94
CA MET A 229 -2.14 10.68 -7.18
C MET A 229 -2.90 10.12 -8.39
N GLY A 230 -4.14 10.56 -8.64
CA GLY A 230 -4.86 10.24 -9.88
C GLY A 230 -4.10 10.67 -11.14
N HIS A 231 -3.46 11.85 -11.14
CA HIS A 231 -2.60 12.26 -12.27
C HIS A 231 -1.35 11.38 -12.40
N VAL A 232 -0.73 10.96 -11.29
CA VAL A 232 0.38 10.00 -11.34
C VAL A 232 -0.06 8.68 -11.98
N LEU A 233 -1.22 8.17 -11.58
CA LEU A 233 -1.78 6.90 -12.05
C LEU A 233 -2.34 6.99 -13.48
N SER A 234 -2.61 8.19 -13.99
CA SER A 234 -2.87 8.39 -15.43
C SER A 234 -1.61 8.19 -16.29
N GLY A 235 -0.42 8.27 -15.70
CA GLY A 235 0.87 8.06 -16.36
C GLY A 235 1.15 9.04 -17.49
N GLY A 236 1.75 8.54 -18.57
CA GLY A 236 2.07 9.34 -19.75
C GLY A 236 3.11 10.42 -19.45
N LEU A 237 2.83 11.66 -19.86
CA LEU A 237 3.77 12.77 -19.72
C LEU A 237 3.97 13.21 -18.25
N PHE A 238 3.05 12.90 -17.33
CA PHE A 238 3.21 13.16 -15.88
C PHE A 238 4.42 12.45 -15.26
N ARG A 239 4.96 11.42 -15.95
CA ARG A 239 6.20 10.75 -15.57
C ARG A 239 7.44 11.62 -15.78
N PHE A 240 7.37 12.69 -16.56
CA PHE A 240 8.50 13.53 -16.94
C PHE A 240 8.31 14.97 -16.47
N SER A 241 9.41 15.69 -16.26
CA SER A 241 9.40 17.08 -15.77
C SER A 241 8.71 18.07 -16.70
N ILE A 242 8.58 17.74 -17.99
CA ILE A 242 7.85 18.57 -18.97
C ILE A 242 6.37 18.73 -18.62
N ALA A 243 5.79 17.80 -17.85
CA ALA A 243 4.43 17.90 -17.36
C ALA A 243 4.16 19.19 -16.57
N ARG A 244 5.18 19.73 -15.90
CA ARG A 244 5.08 21.02 -15.20
C ARG A 244 4.58 22.15 -16.11
N TRP A 245 5.00 22.13 -17.37
CA TRP A 245 4.69 23.17 -18.35
C TRP A 245 3.45 22.82 -19.17
N LEU A 246 3.29 21.55 -19.54
CA LEU A 246 2.19 21.07 -20.38
C LEU A 246 0.86 20.96 -19.60
N TYR A 247 0.91 20.64 -18.31
CA TYR A 247 -0.26 20.50 -17.44
C TYR A 247 -0.24 21.56 -16.35
N ARG A 248 -0.32 22.84 -16.76
CA ARG A 248 -0.21 23.99 -15.87
C ARG A 248 -1.15 23.94 -14.67
N SER A 249 -2.40 23.51 -14.85
CA SER A 249 -3.37 23.38 -13.75
C SER A 249 -2.94 22.33 -12.74
N ALA A 250 -2.48 21.15 -13.16
CA ALA A 250 -1.99 20.12 -12.25
C ALA A 250 -0.71 20.56 -11.52
N ALA A 251 0.17 21.31 -12.19
CA ALA A 251 1.37 21.88 -11.58
C ALA A 251 1.02 22.94 -10.51
N GLN A 252 0.04 23.81 -10.77
CA GLN A 252 -0.46 24.79 -9.81
C GLN A 252 -1.13 24.12 -8.60
N ASP A 253 -1.94 23.08 -8.84
CA ASP A 253 -2.56 22.29 -7.78
C ASP A 253 -1.51 21.63 -6.87
N LEU A 254 -0.44 21.07 -7.47
CA LEU A 254 0.69 20.49 -6.75
C LEU A 254 1.43 21.53 -5.90
N GLU A 255 1.82 22.66 -6.49
CA GLU A 255 2.55 23.74 -5.78
C GLU A 255 1.70 24.28 -4.62
N SER A 256 0.40 24.50 -4.85
CA SER A 256 -0.56 24.92 -3.84
C SER A 256 -0.70 23.88 -2.71
N PHE A 257 -0.84 22.60 -3.06
CA PHE A 257 -0.94 21.51 -2.08
C PHE A 257 0.31 21.42 -1.19
N LEU A 258 1.51 21.44 -1.78
CA LEU A 258 2.76 21.36 -1.02
C LEU A 258 2.92 22.55 -0.07
N CYS A 259 2.53 23.75 -0.50
CA CYS A 259 2.54 24.96 0.32
C CYS A 259 1.60 24.84 1.53
N ASP A 260 0.33 24.50 1.29
CA ASP A 260 -0.68 24.40 2.35
C ASP A 260 -0.37 23.25 3.29
N TRP A 261 0.11 22.12 2.78
CA TRP A 261 0.51 20.97 3.58
C TRP A 261 1.68 21.29 4.50
N THR A 262 2.65 22.06 4.00
CA THR A 262 3.77 22.56 4.79
C THR A 262 3.28 23.50 5.90
N ARG A 263 2.42 24.45 5.55
CA ARG A 263 1.85 25.41 6.51
C ARG A 263 1.04 24.71 7.60
N PHE A 264 0.24 23.71 7.25
CA PHE A 264 -0.52 22.90 8.20
C PHE A 264 0.41 22.27 9.24
N ASN A 265 1.45 21.56 8.80
CA ASN A 265 2.38 20.88 9.71
C ASN A 265 3.15 21.87 10.61
N GLU A 266 3.63 22.99 10.06
CA GLU A 266 4.29 24.03 10.87
C GLU A 266 3.36 24.61 11.94
N ARG A 267 2.08 24.84 11.60
CA ARG A 267 1.09 25.39 12.52
C ARG A 267 0.76 24.39 13.63
N ILE A 268 0.51 23.13 13.27
CA ILE A 268 0.26 22.06 14.26
C ILE A 268 1.48 21.88 15.16
N TYR A 269 2.70 21.84 14.62
CA TYR A 269 3.93 21.80 15.40
C TYR A 269 3.98 22.91 16.46
N LYS A 270 3.84 24.18 16.03
CA LYS A 270 3.89 25.35 16.92
C LYS A 270 2.85 25.26 18.04
N LYS A 271 1.62 24.86 17.70
CA LYS A 271 0.54 24.66 18.68
C LYS A 271 0.89 23.58 19.70
N LYS A 272 1.39 22.42 19.25
CA LYS A 272 1.72 21.29 20.13
C LYS A 272 2.91 21.58 21.03
N VAL A 273 3.91 22.29 20.54
CA VAL A 273 5.02 22.80 21.37
C VAL A 273 4.52 23.77 22.44
N GLY A 274 3.65 24.72 22.07
CA GLY A 274 3.08 25.69 23.02
C GLY A 274 2.29 25.04 24.16
N CYS A 275 1.69 23.88 23.92
CA CYS A 275 0.97 23.10 24.93
C CYS A 275 1.82 22.04 25.65
N GLY A 276 3.13 21.95 25.38
CA GLY A 276 4.01 20.93 25.97
C GLY A 276 3.69 19.48 25.55
N ALA A 277 2.98 19.29 24.43
CA ALA A 277 2.58 17.96 23.97
C ALA A 277 3.77 17.18 23.41
N LYS A 278 3.85 15.88 23.76
CA LYS A 278 4.89 14.95 23.28
C LYS A 278 4.35 14.07 22.16
N THR A 279 4.13 14.66 20.99
CA THR A 279 3.61 13.97 19.81
C THR A 279 4.69 13.80 18.73
N PRO A 280 4.57 12.81 17.84
CA PRO A 280 5.55 12.58 16.77
C PRO A 280 5.83 13.81 15.90
N ILE A 281 4.83 14.65 15.62
CA ILE A 281 5.06 15.90 14.88
C ILE A 281 6.06 16.82 15.60
N VAL A 282 6.08 16.84 16.94
CA VAL A 282 7.01 17.68 17.71
C VAL A 282 8.44 17.20 17.57
N SER A 283 8.68 15.89 17.67
CA SER A 283 10.03 15.33 17.50
C SER A 283 10.53 15.52 16.07
N VAL A 284 9.70 15.19 15.08
CA VAL A 284 10.06 15.27 13.65
C VAL A 284 10.34 16.71 13.24
N TRP A 285 9.46 17.66 13.58
CA TRP A 285 9.64 19.05 13.14
C TRP A 285 10.80 19.74 13.84
N LYS A 286 11.10 19.35 15.09
CA LYS A 286 12.31 19.81 15.78
C LYS A 286 13.57 19.41 15.00
N LYS A 287 13.64 18.17 14.51
CA LYS A 287 14.75 17.72 13.64
C LYS A 287 14.85 18.49 12.33
N VAL A 288 13.73 18.96 11.78
CA VAL A 288 13.75 19.86 10.61
C VAL A 288 14.39 21.20 10.96
N ILE A 289 14.04 21.78 12.12
CA ILE A 289 14.60 23.06 12.61
C ILE A 289 16.09 22.93 12.91
N ASP A 290 16.50 21.83 13.53
CA ASP A 290 17.89 21.56 13.90
C ASP A 290 18.78 21.25 12.67
N GLY A 291 18.20 21.16 11.46
CA GLY A 291 18.91 20.82 10.22
C GLY A 291 19.24 19.33 10.08
N ASP A 292 18.68 18.49 10.96
CA ASP A 292 18.87 17.05 10.94
C ASP A 292 18.03 16.37 9.86
N LEU A 293 16.81 16.82 9.65
CA LEU A 293 15.94 16.35 8.57
C LEU A 293 15.68 17.47 7.58
N THR A 294 15.61 17.16 6.29
CA THR A 294 15.12 18.16 5.34
C THR A 294 13.61 18.35 5.49
N ARG A 295 13.12 19.52 5.07
CA ARG A 295 11.69 19.80 5.05
C ARG A 295 10.95 18.81 4.15
N GLU A 296 11.52 18.50 2.99
CA GLU A 296 10.97 17.55 2.03
C GLU A 296 10.91 16.13 2.60
N GLU A 297 11.93 15.67 3.33
CA GLU A 297 11.92 14.35 3.98
C GLU A 297 10.78 14.26 5.00
N ALA A 298 10.60 15.29 5.84
CA ALA A 298 9.51 15.32 6.82
C ALA A 298 8.13 15.38 6.14
N ILE A 299 7.95 16.28 5.17
CA ILE A 299 6.68 16.50 4.48
C ILE A 299 6.27 15.28 3.64
N HIS A 300 7.19 14.71 2.86
CA HIS A 300 6.90 13.52 2.07
C HIS A 300 6.65 12.30 2.96
N THR A 301 7.36 12.16 4.10
CA THR A 301 7.11 11.05 5.03
C THR A 301 5.77 11.20 5.75
N LEU A 302 5.37 12.40 6.15
CA LEU A 302 4.04 12.62 6.72
C LEU A 302 2.93 12.40 5.68
N SER A 303 3.14 12.83 4.42
CA SER A 303 2.25 12.51 3.30
C SER A 303 2.14 11.00 3.05
N GLU A 304 3.25 10.26 3.12
CA GLU A 304 3.25 8.81 3.00
C GLU A 304 2.43 8.17 4.13
N ILE A 305 2.68 8.57 5.39
CA ILE A 305 2.01 7.99 6.55
C ILE A 305 0.49 8.25 6.52
N LEU A 306 0.05 9.43 6.10
CA LEU A 306 -1.36 9.84 6.20
C LEU A 306 -2.14 9.64 4.90
N PHE A 307 -1.59 10.05 3.76
CA PHE A 307 -2.33 10.12 2.50
C PHE A 307 -2.10 8.87 1.66
N ALA A 308 -0.85 8.45 1.45
CA ALA A 308 -0.58 7.25 0.66
C ALA A 308 -1.15 5.99 1.34
N ASN A 309 -1.08 5.92 2.67
CA ASN A 309 -1.63 4.81 3.45
C ASN A 309 -3.14 4.89 3.70
N LEU A 310 -3.81 5.99 3.34
CA LEU A 310 -5.27 6.11 3.49
C LEU A 310 -5.97 4.99 2.72
N ASP A 311 -5.65 4.86 1.43
CA ASP A 311 -6.22 3.85 0.55
C ASP A 311 -5.88 2.42 1.05
N VAL A 312 -4.66 2.22 1.53
CA VAL A 312 -4.18 0.93 2.07
C VAL A 312 -4.98 0.50 3.30
N ALA A 313 -5.11 1.39 4.28
CA ALA A 313 -5.81 1.09 5.51
C ALA A 313 -7.32 0.92 5.28
N THR A 314 -7.90 1.77 4.42
CA THR A 314 -9.31 1.68 4.01
C THR A 314 -9.59 0.34 3.34
N GLY A 315 -8.79 -0.05 2.35
CA GLY A 315 -8.94 -1.33 1.65
C GLY A 315 -8.82 -2.53 2.59
N ASN A 316 -7.83 -2.54 3.49
CA ASN A 316 -7.68 -3.65 4.44
C ASN A 316 -8.87 -3.77 5.40
N LEU A 317 -9.36 -2.64 5.92
CA LEU A 317 -10.46 -2.63 6.87
C LEU A 317 -11.80 -2.94 6.18
N SER A 318 -12.04 -2.41 4.98
CA SER A 318 -13.27 -2.70 4.22
C SER A 318 -13.33 -4.18 3.82
N TRP A 319 -12.21 -4.76 3.37
CA TRP A 319 -12.15 -6.19 3.06
C TRP A 319 -12.37 -7.08 4.28
N LEU A 320 -11.87 -6.69 5.46
CA LEU A 320 -12.18 -7.42 6.70
C LEU A 320 -13.69 -7.43 6.97
N VAL A 321 -14.35 -6.27 6.86
CA VAL A 321 -15.80 -6.14 7.04
C VAL A 321 -16.55 -6.98 6.00
N ILE A 322 -16.17 -6.92 4.73
CA ILE A 322 -16.77 -7.71 3.63
C ILE A 322 -16.61 -9.21 3.90
N TYR A 323 -15.42 -9.68 4.30
CA TYR A 323 -15.20 -11.10 4.58
C TYR A 323 -16.01 -11.59 5.78
N LEU A 324 -16.11 -10.79 6.84
CA LEU A 324 -16.95 -11.12 7.99
C LEU A 324 -18.44 -11.17 7.60
N ALA A 325 -18.91 -10.23 6.77
CA ALA A 325 -20.28 -10.21 6.27
C ALA A 325 -20.60 -11.38 5.32
N ALA A 326 -19.64 -11.79 4.49
CA ALA A 326 -19.81 -12.87 3.53
C ALA A 326 -19.67 -14.27 4.15
N ASN A 327 -19.10 -14.38 5.35
CA ASN A 327 -18.84 -15.65 6.03
C ASN A 327 -19.48 -15.66 7.43
N GLU A 328 -20.81 -15.74 7.47
CA GLU A 328 -21.63 -15.64 8.69
C GLU A 328 -21.24 -16.67 9.78
N ASP A 329 -20.83 -17.87 9.41
CA ASP A 329 -20.36 -18.88 10.35
C ASP A 329 -19.06 -18.47 11.06
N ILE A 330 -18.13 -17.86 10.31
CA ILE A 330 -16.87 -17.35 10.86
C ILE A 330 -17.16 -16.12 11.73
N GLN A 331 -18.06 -15.24 11.28
CA GLN A 331 -18.51 -14.09 12.06
C GLN A 331 -19.09 -14.53 13.41
N ARG A 332 -19.94 -15.56 13.42
CA ARG A 332 -20.51 -16.14 14.64
C ARG A 332 -19.44 -16.68 15.59
N GLN A 333 -18.45 -17.43 15.08
CA GLN A 333 -17.33 -17.92 15.88
C GLN A 333 -16.50 -16.79 16.48
N VAL A 334 -16.22 -15.73 15.71
CA VAL A 334 -15.50 -14.53 16.22
C VAL A 334 -16.30 -13.85 17.32
N VAL A 335 -17.62 -13.70 17.14
CA VAL A 335 -18.53 -13.11 18.12
C VAL A 335 -18.58 -13.93 19.41
N GLU A 336 -18.66 -15.26 19.31
CA GLU A 336 -18.60 -16.17 20.45
C GLU A 336 -17.26 -16.05 21.20
N GLU A 337 -16.13 -16.02 20.48
CA GLU A 337 -14.80 -15.86 21.06
C GLU A 337 -14.65 -14.51 21.79
N ILE A 338 -15.14 -13.41 21.18
CA ILE A 338 -15.16 -12.08 21.83
C ILE A 338 -16.01 -12.10 23.10
N SER A 339 -17.19 -12.72 23.04
CA SER A 339 -18.13 -12.77 24.17
C SER A 339 -17.55 -13.52 25.37
N GLN A 340 -16.75 -14.55 25.13
CA GLN A 340 -16.01 -15.26 26.18
C GLN A 340 -14.96 -14.39 26.89
N HIS A 341 -14.49 -13.32 26.24
CA HIS A 341 -13.49 -12.39 26.76
C HIS A 341 -14.07 -11.00 27.08
N LYS A 342 -15.39 -10.87 27.26
CA LYS A 342 -16.09 -9.58 27.46
C LYS A 342 -15.55 -8.70 28.60
N HIS A 343 -14.90 -9.30 29.60
CA HIS A 343 -14.31 -8.58 30.73
C HIS A 343 -12.82 -8.23 30.54
N GLU A 344 -12.19 -8.68 29.46
CA GLU A 344 -10.76 -8.52 29.19
C GLU A 344 -10.48 -8.19 27.70
N LEU A 345 -11.32 -7.35 27.10
CA LEU A 345 -11.27 -7.04 25.66
C LEU A 345 -9.93 -6.47 25.19
N ASP A 346 -9.26 -5.66 26.01
CA ASP A 346 -7.94 -5.12 25.68
C ASP A 346 -6.87 -6.23 25.61
N HIS A 347 -6.94 -7.20 26.52
CA HIS A 347 -6.05 -8.37 26.49
C HIS A 347 -6.34 -9.25 25.27
N TYR A 348 -7.62 -9.45 24.95
CA TYR A 348 -8.04 -10.14 23.71
C TYR A 348 -7.50 -9.46 22.45
N CYS A 349 -7.62 -8.13 22.34
CA CYS A 349 -7.13 -7.38 21.19
C CYS A 349 -5.59 -7.36 21.10
N ALA A 350 -4.87 -7.45 22.21
CA ALA A 350 -3.40 -7.52 22.23
C ALA A 350 -2.85 -8.86 21.70
N ARG A 351 -3.61 -9.96 21.86
CA ARG A 351 -3.23 -11.31 21.43
C ARG A 351 -3.12 -11.45 19.91
N LYS A 352 -2.27 -12.35 19.43
CA LYS A 352 -2.00 -12.58 17.98
C LYS A 352 -2.44 -13.96 17.48
N ASP A 353 -3.15 -14.68 18.33
CA ASP A 353 -3.58 -16.07 18.19
C ASP A 353 -5.10 -16.21 18.36
N THR A 354 -5.83 -15.09 18.37
CA THR A 354 -7.30 -15.07 18.37
C THR A 354 -7.85 -15.27 16.96
N LEU A 355 -9.08 -15.77 16.83
CA LEU A 355 -9.74 -15.92 15.55
C LEU A 355 -9.87 -14.57 14.83
N LEU A 356 -10.14 -13.47 15.55
CA LEU A 356 -10.16 -12.13 14.95
C LEU A 356 -8.78 -11.72 14.39
N ALA A 357 -7.69 -12.02 15.09
CA ALA A 357 -6.34 -11.77 14.59
C ALA A 357 -6.06 -12.58 13.32
N TYR A 358 -6.54 -13.82 13.26
CA TYR A 358 -6.45 -14.65 12.06
C TYR A 358 -7.34 -14.17 10.92
N CYS A 359 -8.53 -13.62 11.19
CA CYS A 359 -9.38 -12.99 10.17
C CYS A 359 -8.65 -11.82 9.50
N ILE A 360 -7.96 -10.98 10.28
CA ILE A 360 -7.14 -9.89 9.76
C ILE A 360 -5.98 -10.46 8.91
N LEU A 361 -5.28 -11.48 9.40
CA LEU A 361 -4.14 -12.06 8.67
C LEU A 361 -4.58 -12.72 7.35
N GLU A 362 -5.71 -13.42 7.36
CA GLU A 362 -6.32 -14.03 6.16
C GLU A 362 -6.81 -12.97 5.17
N THR A 363 -7.36 -11.86 5.69
CA THR A 363 -7.75 -10.69 4.88
C THR A 363 -6.53 -10.11 4.17
N LEU A 364 -5.42 -9.86 4.89
CA LEU A 364 -4.18 -9.33 4.29
C LEU A 364 -3.52 -10.32 3.32
N ARG A 365 -3.69 -11.63 3.54
CA ARG A 365 -3.21 -12.67 2.61
C ARG A 365 -4.00 -12.65 1.31
N LEU A 366 -5.34 -12.61 1.41
CA LEU A 366 -6.25 -12.61 0.26
C LEU A 366 -6.31 -11.26 -0.44
N ARG A 367 -6.12 -10.18 0.28
CA ARG A 367 -6.21 -8.81 -0.19
C ARG A 367 -4.96 -8.04 0.23
N PRO A 368 -3.77 -8.43 -0.28
CA PRO A 368 -2.57 -7.65 -0.05
C PRO A 368 -2.76 -6.28 -0.72
N PHE A 369 -2.29 -5.23 -0.05
CA PHE A 369 -2.46 -3.85 -0.52
C PHE A 369 -1.90 -3.62 -1.94
N THR A 370 -0.87 -4.37 -2.33
CA THR A 370 -0.34 -4.36 -3.70
C THR A 370 -0.21 -5.79 -4.21
N ALA A 371 -0.63 -6.03 -5.46
CA ALA A 371 -0.41 -7.30 -6.15
C ALA A 371 1.08 -7.54 -6.46
N PHE A 372 1.84 -6.46 -6.64
CA PHE A 372 3.29 -6.49 -6.81
C PHE A 372 3.94 -5.55 -5.80
N SER A 373 4.97 -6.03 -5.09
CA SER A 373 5.66 -5.20 -4.09
C SER A 373 6.27 -3.95 -4.71
N ILE A 374 6.56 -2.96 -3.85
CA ILE A 374 7.36 -1.80 -4.24
C ILE A 374 8.77 -2.27 -4.68
N PRO A 375 9.30 -1.76 -5.80
CA PRO A 375 10.58 -2.19 -6.34
C PRO A 375 11.75 -1.89 -5.40
N GLU A 376 12.62 -2.86 -5.26
CA GLU A 376 13.88 -2.75 -4.54
C GLU A 376 15.00 -3.49 -5.27
N SER A 377 16.24 -3.13 -4.98
CA SER A 377 17.41 -3.71 -5.63
C SER A 377 18.47 -4.12 -4.62
N SER A 378 19.11 -5.25 -4.90
CA SER A 378 20.26 -5.74 -4.16
C SER A 378 21.54 -5.08 -4.69
N PRO A 379 22.48 -4.65 -3.84
CA PRO A 379 23.79 -4.15 -4.26
C PRO A 379 24.70 -5.29 -4.79
N ASN A 380 24.27 -6.53 -4.63
CA ASN A 380 24.96 -7.73 -5.10
C ASN A 380 24.20 -8.38 -6.26
N GLN A 381 24.93 -9.06 -7.15
CA GLN A 381 24.33 -9.93 -8.16
C GLN A 381 23.54 -11.07 -7.48
N LYS A 382 22.42 -11.46 -8.07
CA LYS A 382 21.55 -12.54 -7.58
C LYS A 382 21.34 -13.59 -8.66
N VAL A 383 21.17 -14.84 -8.23
CA VAL A 383 20.66 -15.91 -9.10
C VAL A 383 19.25 -16.23 -8.63
N LEU A 384 18.26 -15.95 -9.47
CA LEU A 384 16.83 -16.13 -9.17
C LEU A 384 16.26 -17.05 -10.25
N HIS A 385 15.79 -18.23 -9.84
CA HIS A 385 15.32 -19.28 -10.74
C HIS A 385 16.25 -19.55 -11.94
N GLY A 386 17.56 -19.62 -11.68
CA GLY A 386 18.59 -19.84 -12.70
C GLY A 386 18.99 -18.62 -13.53
N PHE A 387 18.29 -17.49 -13.41
CA PHE A 387 18.64 -16.24 -14.08
C PHE A 387 19.62 -15.41 -13.25
N THR A 388 20.67 -14.93 -13.90
CA THR A 388 21.64 -14.01 -13.30
C THR A 388 21.12 -12.59 -13.38
N VAL A 389 20.65 -12.06 -12.25
CA VAL A 389 20.16 -10.69 -12.10
C VAL A 389 21.31 -9.79 -11.65
N PRO A 390 21.74 -8.80 -12.46
CA PRO A 390 22.83 -7.89 -12.12
C PRO A 390 22.54 -7.09 -10.85
N ARG A 391 23.60 -6.64 -10.17
CA ARG A 391 23.47 -5.70 -9.04
C ARG A 391 22.67 -4.46 -9.44
N ASP A 392 22.00 -3.87 -8.46
CA ASP A 392 21.19 -2.66 -8.59
C ASP A 392 20.01 -2.77 -9.58
N THR A 393 19.71 -3.97 -10.08
CA THR A 393 18.50 -4.23 -10.88
C THR A 393 17.28 -4.24 -9.97
N SER A 394 16.20 -3.53 -10.37
CA SER A 394 14.96 -3.53 -9.61
C SER A 394 14.30 -4.90 -9.65
N VAL A 395 13.84 -5.37 -8.49
CA VAL A 395 13.09 -6.61 -8.30
C VAL A 395 11.79 -6.27 -7.60
N VAL A 396 10.71 -6.91 -8.03
CA VAL A 396 9.37 -6.83 -7.42
C VAL A 396 8.88 -8.25 -7.13
N ILE A 397 8.19 -8.40 -6.02
CA ILE A 397 7.58 -9.68 -5.64
C ILE A 397 6.14 -9.68 -6.12
N ASN A 398 5.74 -10.71 -6.84
CA ASN A 398 4.33 -10.98 -7.07
C ASN A 398 3.71 -11.50 -5.76
N THR A 399 3.07 -10.63 -5.00
CA THR A 399 2.60 -10.92 -3.64
C THR A 399 1.49 -11.96 -3.66
N LEU A 400 0.63 -11.93 -4.67
CA LEU A 400 -0.46 -12.89 -4.83
C LEU A 400 0.05 -14.28 -5.20
N ALA A 401 1.09 -14.39 -6.04
CA ALA A 401 1.71 -15.67 -6.32
C ALA A 401 2.30 -16.33 -5.05
N ILE A 402 2.82 -15.53 -4.12
CA ILE A 402 3.29 -16.01 -2.81
C ILE A 402 2.10 -16.38 -1.91
N ASN A 403 1.14 -15.47 -1.76
CA ASN A 403 0.03 -15.61 -0.84
C ASN A 403 -0.98 -16.69 -1.26
N TYR A 404 -1.06 -17.04 -2.55
CA TYR A 404 -1.95 -18.08 -3.11
C TYR A 404 -1.20 -19.34 -3.54
N ASN A 405 0.08 -19.45 -3.22
CA ASN A 405 0.87 -20.63 -3.60
C ASN A 405 0.23 -21.91 -3.05
N ALA A 406 -0.39 -22.70 -3.93
CA ALA A 406 -1.09 -23.93 -3.57
C ALA A 406 -0.16 -24.95 -2.88
N ALA A 407 1.14 -24.95 -3.19
CA ALA A 407 2.11 -25.83 -2.53
C ALA A 407 2.24 -25.57 -1.00
N PHE A 408 1.89 -24.37 -0.54
CA PHE A 408 1.89 -24.01 0.88
C PHE A 408 0.48 -23.85 1.46
N TRP A 409 -0.43 -23.23 0.70
CA TRP A 409 -1.78 -22.87 1.16
C TRP A 409 -2.86 -23.91 0.83
N GLY A 410 -2.51 -24.94 0.05
CA GLY A 410 -3.41 -25.99 -0.44
C GLY A 410 -4.33 -25.56 -1.58
N ASP A 411 -5.14 -26.48 -2.08
CA ASP A 411 -6.02 -26.26 -3.25
C ASP A 411 -7.12 -25.20 -3.02
N LYS A 412 -7.44 -24.92 -1.75
CA LYS A 412 -8.38 -23.88 -1.33
C LYS A 412 -7.67 -22.60 -0.87
N ALA A 413 -6.58 -22.23 -1.55
CA ALA A 413 -5.77 -21.06 -1.22
C ALA A 413 -6.55 -19.74 -1.34
N GLU A 414 -7.55 -19.65 -2.22
CA GLU A 414 -8.33 -18.42 -2.42
C GLU A 414 -9.55 -18.30 -1.49
N VAL A 415 -9.85 -19.36 -0.73
CA VAL A 415 -10.97 -19.38 0.23
C VAL A 415 -10.54 -18.69 1.53
N PHE A 416 -11.40 -17.79 2.02
CA PHE A 416 -11.27 -17.14 3.33
C PHE A 416 -11.44 -18.17 4.44
N SER A 417 -10.33 -18.65 5.01
CA SER A 417 -10.34 -19.63 6.09
C SER A 417 -9.31 -19.23 7.16
N PRO A 418 -9.69 -18.36 8.11
CA PRO A 418 -8.81 -17.89 9.18
C PRO A 418 -8.28 -19.02 10.08
N SER A 419 -9.07 -20.08 10.28
CA SER A 419 -8.69 -21.20 11.16
C SER A 419 -7.41 -21.91 10.73
N ARG A 420 -7.01 -21.84 9.44
CA ARG A 420 -5.76 -22.43 8.93
C ARG A 420 -4.53 -22.00 9.72
N PHE A 421 -4.53 -20.76 10.23
CA PHE A 421 -3.41 -20.20 10.97
C PHE A 421 -3.18 -20.80 12.36
N HIS A 422 -4.14 -21.54 12.92
CA HIS A 422 -3.94 -22.28 14.18
C HIS A 422 -2.88 -23.37 14.02
N SER A 423 -2.88 -24.03 12.87
CA SER A 423 -2.01 -25.19 12.60
C SER A 423 -0.66 -24.82 11.98
N ILE A 424 -0.53 -23.59 11.45
CA ILE A 424 0.67 -23.17 10.72
C ILE A 424 1.70 -22.57 11.67
N ASN A 425 2.89 -23.15 11.68
CA ASN A 425 4.03 -22.58 12.38
C ASN A 425 4.37 -21.19 11.80
N ARG A 426 4.46 -20.17 12.67
CA ARG A 426 4.79 -18.78 12.27
C ARG A 426 6.10 -18.66 11.50
N LEU A 427 7.10 -19.50 11.78
CA LEU A 427 8.36 -19.48 11.04
C LEU A 427 8.17 -19.87 9.56
N ALA A 428 7.23 -20.78 9.29
CA ALA A 428 6.92 -21.24 7.94
C ALA A 428 6.27 -20.12 7.09
N LEU A 429 5.65 -19.12 7.72
CA LEU A 429 5.03 -17.99 7.02
C LEU A 429 6.06 -16.99 6.45
N ARG A 430 7.30 -16.97 6.94
CA ARG A 430 8.29 -15.90 6.66
C ARG A 430 8.46 -15.56 5.17
N TYR A 431 8.39 -16.56 4.28
CA TYR A 431 8.50 -16.38 2.83
C TYR A 431 7.28 -16.90 2.06
N ASN A 432 6.25 -17.36 2.76
CA ASN A 432 5.01 -17.86 2.19
C ASN A 432 3.82 -16.91 2.43
N LEU A 433 4.04 -15.81 3.15
CA LEU A 433 3.07 -14.78 3.44
C LEU A 433 3.70 -13.40 3.30
N PHE A 434 3.21 -12.61 2.34
CA PHE A 434 3.60 -11.23 2.13
C PHE A 434 2.44 -10.30 2.50
N THR A 435 2.58 -9.59 3.62
CA THR A 435 1.60 -8.62 4.12
C THR A 435 2.25 -7.24 4.30
N PHE A 436 2.85 -7.00 5.46
CA PHE A 436 3.49 -5.74 5.85
C PHE A 436 4.95 -5.61 5.36
N GLY A 437 5.30 -6.25 4.24
CA GLY A 437 6.68 -6.40 3.79
C GLY A 437 7.52 -7.33 4.69
N MET A 438 8.84 -7.34 4.49
CA MET A 438 9.77 -8.27 5.13
C MET A 438 11.08 -7.59 5.54
N GLY A 439 11.81 -8.26 6.45
CA GLY A 439 13.15 -7.83 6.88
C GLY A 439 13.17 -6.49 7.60
N THR A 440 14.27 -5.76 7.48
CA THR A 440 14.49 -4.45 8.11
C THR A 440 13.56 -3.36 7.57
N ARG A 441 12.98 -3.58 6.39
CA ARG A 441 12.04 -2.66 5.71
C ARG A 441 10.58 -3.01 6.00
N LYS A 442 10.30 -3.87 6.99
CA LYS A 442 8.92 -4.15 7.42
C LYS A 442 8.19 -2.85 7.79
N CYS A 443 6.91 -2.80 7.43
CA CYS A 443 6.05 -1.63 7.63
C CYS A 443 6.10 -1.14 9.07
N LEU A 444 6.41 0.15 9.20
CA LEU A 444 6.49 0.84 10.48
C LEU A 444 5.14 0.82 11.22
N GLY A 445 4.04 1.03 10.49
CA GLY A 445 2.69 1.12 11.04
C GLY A 445 1.99 -0.21 11.35
N SER A 446 2.66 -1.35 11.19
CA SER A 446 2.00 -2.68 11.28
C SER A 446 1.29 -2.91 12.62
N HIS A 447 1.88 -2.50 13.74
CA HIS A 447 1.25 -2.65 15.05
C HIS A 447 0.02 -1.76 15.23
N LEU A 448 0.08 -0.50 14.78
CA LEU A 448 -1.06 0.42 14.83
C LEU A 448 -2.19 -0.09 13.93
N ALA A 449 -1.86 -0.59 12.74
CA ALA A 449 -2.82 -1.12 11.79
C ALA A 449 -3.56 -2.35 12.33
N GLU A 450 -2.84 -3.33 12.87
CA GLU A 450 -3.46 -4.50 13.50
C GLU A 450 -4.36 -4.10 14.68
N MET A 451 -3.92 -3.16 15.51
CA MET A 451 -4.69 -2.68 16.67
C MET A 451 -5.99 -1.98 16.24
N MET A 452 -5.92 -1.01 15.32
CA MET A 452 -7.09 -0.27 14.88
C MET A 452 -8.10 -1.19 14.17
N MET A 453 -7.64 -2.16 13.36
CA MET A 453 -8.53 -3.12 12.70
C MET A 453 -9.25 -4.02 13.72
N LYS A 454 -8.55 -4.49 14.76
CA LYS A 454 -9.17 -5.32 15.81
C LYS A 454 -10.22 -4.56 16.60
N TYR A 455 -9.88 -3.39 17.12
CA TYR A 455 -10.84 -2.60 17.91
C TYR A 455 -12.04 -2.17 17.08
N PHE A 456 -11.83 -1.76 15.83
CA PHE A 456 -12.94 -1.44 14.93
C PHE A 456 -13.85 -2.64 14.71
N ALA A 457 -13.30 -3.80 14.31
CA ALA A 457 -14.10 -5.00 14.06
C ALA A 457 -14.80 -5.50 15.32
N MET A 458 -14.14 -5.46 16.47
CA MET A 458 -14.72 -5.84 17.75
C MET A 458 -15.94 -4.97 18.11
N HIS A 459 -15.80 -3.64 18.07
CA HIS A 459 -16.91 -2.71 18.35
C HIS A 459 -18.02 -2.78 17.32
N LEU A 460 -17.67 -2.98 16.04
CA LEU A 460 -18.64 -3.18 14.97
C LEU A 460 -19.47 -4.45 15.20
N LEU A 461 -18.82 -5.59 15.48
CA LEU A 461 -19.48 -6.87 15.73
C LEU A 461 -20.24 -6.88 17.08
N ASN A 462 -19.81 -6.06 18.05
CA ASN A 462 -20.54 -5.87 19.30
C ASN A 462 -21.95 -5.32 19.05
N ARG A 463 -22.07 -4.36 18.12
CA ARG A 463 -23.34 -3.66 17.84
C ARG A 463 -24.14 -4.26 16.70
N PHE A 464 -23.48 -4.87 15.72
CA PHE A 464 -24.12 -5.28 14.48
C PHE A 464 -23.83 -6.75 14.12
N SER A 465 -24.81 -7.39 13.49
CA SER A 465 -24.62 -8.54 12.61
C SER A 465 -24.44 -8.03 11.19
N LEU A 466 -23.44 -8.56 10.48
CA LEU A 466 -23.08 -8.10 9.12
C LEU A 466 -23.55 -9.11 8.08
N HIS A 467 -24.12 -8.63 6.98
CA HIS A 467 -24.60 -9.46 5.87
C HIS A 467 -24.29 -8.82 4.52
N ILE A 468 -24.11 -9.64 3.48
CA ILE A 468 -24.11 -9.17 2.09
C ILE A 468 -25.57 -9.14 1.60
N PRO A 469 -26.12 -7.99 1.15
CA PRO A 469 -27.55 -7.86 0.82
C PRO A 469 -28.04 -8.72 -0.36
N ASP A 470 -27.16 -9.10 -1.30
CA ASP A 470 -27.52 -9.85 -2.52
C ASP A 470 -26.82 -11.22 -2.56
N GLU A 471 -27.55 -12.27 -2.93
CA GLU A 471 -27.01 -13.61 -3.16
C GLU A 471 -26.01 -13.65 -4.34
N LYS A 472 -26.22 -12.84 -5.39
CA LYS A 472 -25.21 -12.64 -6.45
C LYS A 472 -23.97 -11.90 -5.93
N GLY A 473 -24.17 -11.03 -4.95
CA GLY A 473 -23.12 -10.32 -4.23
C GLY A 473 -22.18 -11.24 -3.45
N ARG A 474 -22.61 -12.45 -3.05
CA ARG A 474 -21.76 -13.45 -2.39
C ARG A 474 -20.77 -14.13 -3.35
N SER A 475 -21.17 -14.45 -4.58
CA SER A 475 -20.25 -14.96 -5.61
C SER A 475 -19.33 -13.87 -6.15
N ASP A 476 -19.85 -12.64 -6.27
CA ASP A 476 -19.05 -11.48 -6.69
C ASP A 476 -18.31 -10.82 -5.55
N ALA A 477 -18.48 -11.24 -4.28
CA ALA A 477 -17.82 -10.69 -3.09
C ALA A 477 -16.30 -10.63 -3.25
N GLN A 478 -15.75 -11.44 -4.15
CA GLN A 478 -14.33 -11.54 -4.42
C GLN A 478 -13.82 -10.55 -5.49
N ARG A 479 -14.68 -9.86 -6.25
CA ARG A 479 -14.30 -8.89 -7.28
C ARG A 479 -13.97 -7.52 -6.67
N GLU A 480 -12.85 -6.96 -7.10
CA GLU A 480 -12.38 -5.61 -6.72
C GLU A 480 -12.98 -4.56 -7.65
N ASP A 481 -13.20 -3.36 -7.12
CA ASP A 481 -13.38 -2.18 -7.93
C ASP A 481 -12.02 -1.48 -8.05
N THR A 482 -11.57 -1.28 -9.28
CA THR A 482 -10.30 -0.58 -9.55
C THR A 482 -10.64 0.81 -10.04
N SER A 483 -10.87 1.73 -9.11
CA SER A 483 -10.97 3.15 -9.45
C SER A 483 -9.60 3.64 -9.95
N MET A 484 -9.58 4.41 -11.03
CA MET A 484 -8.36 5.08 -11.52
C MET A 484 -7.80 6.12 -10.54
N SER A 485 -8.53 6.47 -9.47
CA SER A 485 -8.10 7.45 -8.47
C SER A 485 -7.29 6.86 -7.31
N THR A 486 -7.30 5.54 -7.11
CA THR A 486 -6.63 4.86 -5.99
C THR A 486 -5.54 3.92 -6.52
N TRP A 487 -4.39 3.88 -5.84
CA TRP A 487 -3.26 3.05 -6.28
C TRP A 487 -3.29 1.63 -5.72
N VAL A 488 -4.29 1.33 -4.88
CA VAL A 488 -4.61 -0.01 -4.38
C VAL A 488 -6.06 -0.34 -4.76
N PRO A 489 -6.39 -1.61 -5.02
CA PRO A 489 -7.75 -1.99 -5.31
C PRO A 489 -8.59 -1.96 -4.02
N ILE A 490 -9.68 -1.20 -4.05
CA ILE A 490 -10.61 -1.04 -2.92
C ILE A 490 -11.97 -1.54 -3.39
N SER A 491 -12.57 -2.48 -2.65
CA SER A 491 -13.94 -2.90 -2.93
C SER A 491 -14.89 -2.09 -2.05
N ASP A 492 -15.73 -1.29 -2.69
CA ASP A 492 -16.79 -0.54 -2.02
C ASP A 492 -18.12 -1.27 -2.20
N LYS A 493 -18.18 -2.47 -1.64
CA LYS A 493 -19.38 -3.32 -1.67
C LYS A 493 -20.37 -2.88 -0.62
N GLU A 494 -21.64 -3.10 -0.95
CA GLU A 494 -22.72 -2.95 0.01
C GLU A 494 -22.65 -4.03 1.09
N VAL A 495 -22.70 -3.58 2.35
CA VAL A 495 -22.80 -4.43 3.54
C VAL A 495 -24.00 -3.97 4.35
N ALA A 496 -24.92 -4.89 4.63
CA ALA A 496 -26.03 -4.66 5.54
C ALA A 496 -25.56 -4.83 6.99
N LEU A 497 -25.84 -3.83 7.81
CA LEU A 497 -25.60 -3.80 9.25
C LEU A 497 -26.96 -3.94 9.94
N GLN A 498 -27.18 -5.08 10.60
CA GLN A 498 -28.37 -5.33 11.41
C GLN A 498 -28.00 -5.14 12.88
N LYS A 499 -28.66 -4.20 13.57
CA LYS A 499 -28.41 -3.94 14.99
C LYS A 499 -28.76 -5.17 15.83
N ARG A 500 -27.87 -5.54 16.76
CA ARG A 500 -28.11 -6.60 17.74
C ARG A 500 -29.06 -6.11 18.83
N THR A 501 -29.94 -7.00 19.28
CA THR A 501 -30.91 -6.74 20.37
C THR A 501 -30.22 -6.51 21.72
N MET A 502 -29.09 -7.17 21.95
CA MET A 502 -28.17 -6.92 23.07
C MET A 502 -26.75 -6.89 22.52
N GLY A 503 -25.93 -5.94 23.00
CA GLY A 503 -24.49 -5.98 22.76
C GLY A 503 -23.88 -7.26 23.36
N LEU A 504 -22.75 -7.69 22.81
CA LEU A 504 -21.93 -8.78 23.36
C LEU A 504 -21.31 -8.41 24.71
N PHE A 505 -21.06 -7.12 24.91
CA PHE A 505 -20.49 -6.53 26.12
C PHE A 505 -20.99 -5.10 26.36
#